data_AF-A0A6I5C7I3-F1
#
_entry.id   AF-A0A6I5C7I3-F1
#
_cell.length_a   1.000
_cell.length_b   1.000
_cell.length_c   1.000
_cell.angle_alpha   90.00
_cell.angle_beta   90.00
_cell.angle_gamma   90.00
#
_symmetry.space_group_name_H-M   'P 1'
#
loop_
_entity.id
_entity.type
_entity.pdbx_description
1 polymer ?
#
loop_
_entity_poly.entity_id
_entity_poly.type
_entity_poly.pdbx_seq_one_letter_code
_entity_poly.pdbx_strand_id
1 'polypeptide(L)'
;MDRDIRTVDDVLRLLDGLFAPGADRWTGGAADWWDGFYAERDRPVPFFAAAPDENLVEWLDRGLIGGRRALDLGCGPGRNALHL
;
A
#
# COMPACT_ATOMS: atom_id res chain seq x y z
N MET A 1 5.60 -23.06 -4.57
CA MET A 1 6.66 -22.05 -4.34
C MET A 1 7.42 -22.52 -3.12
N ASP A 2 8.69 -22.86 -3.29
CA ASP A 2 9.57 -23.13 -2.15
C ASP A 2 9.71 -21.84 -1.33
N ARG A 3 9.49 -21.93 -0.01
CA ARG A 3 9.48 -20.78 0.91
C ARG A 3 10.67 -20.80 1.86
N ASP A 4 11.66 -21.64 1.58
CA ASP A 4 12.90 -21.67 2.33
C ASP A 4 13.68 -20.37 2.14
N ILE A 5 13.92 -19.66 3.23
CA ILE A 5 14.69 -18.41 3.25
C ILE A 5 15.98 -18.68 4.02
N ARG A 6 17.13 -18.64 3.34
CA ARG A 6 18.46 -18.77 3.97
C ARG A 6 19.31 -17.52 3.82
N THR A 7 19.00 -16.68 2.83
CA THR A 7 19.73 -15.45 2.51
C THR A 7 18.77 -14.29 2.25
N VAL A 8 19.30 -13.06 2.22
CA VAL A 8 18.52 -11.87 1.82
C VAL A 8 18.02 -12.01 0.37
N ASP A 9 18.81 -12.58 -0.52
CA ASP A 9 18.40 -12.79 -1.91
C ASP A 9 17.21 -13.75 -2.03
N ASP A 10 17.12 -14.74 -1.14
CA ASP A 10 15.95 -15.63 -1.07
C ASP A 10 14.70 -14.88 -0.62
N VAL A 11 14.84 -13.93 0.31
CA VAL A 11 13.73 -13.04 0.71
C VAL A 11 13.28 -12.20 -0.49
N LEU A 12 14.21 -11.53 -1.17
CA LEU A 12 13.87 -10.67 -2.30
C LEU A 12 13.19 -11.47 -3.42
N ARG A 13 13.72 -12.65 -3.75
CA ARG A 13 13.12 -13.55 -4.75
C ARG A 13 11.73 -14.05 -4.35
N LEU A 14 11.53 -14.34 -3.06
CA LEU A 14 10.20 -14.71 -2.55
C LEU A 14 9.24 -13.53 -2.70
N LEU A 15 9.65 -12.33 -2.29
CA LEU A 15 8.84 -11.11 -2.40
C LEU A 15 8.45 -10.80 -3.85
N ASP A 16 9.40 -10.90 -4.79
CA ASP A 16 9.14 -10.70 -6.22
C ASP A 16 8.05 -11.64 -6.77
N GLY A 17 7.95 -12.86 -6.23
CA GLY A 17 6.89 -13.81 -6.62
C GLY A 17 5.57 -13.65 -5.87
N LEU A 18 5.49 -12.79 -4.85
CA LEU A 18 4.24 -12.50 -4.13
C LEU A 18 3.48 -11.30 -4.73
N PHE A 19 4.16 -10.39 -5.43
CA PHE A 19 3.53 -9.23 -6.05
C PHE A 19 3.15 -9.52 -7.51
N ALA A 20 2.00 -9.01 -7.93
CA ALA A 20 1.58 -9.13 -9.32
C ALA A 20 2.51 -8.29 -10.21
N PRO A 21 3.17 -8.85 -11.23
CA PRO A 21 4.08 -8.09 -12.10
C PRO A 21 3.41 -6.89 -12.78
N GLY A 22 2.10 -6.99 -13.05
CA GLY A 22 1.30 -5.89 -13.62
C GLY A 22 0.98 -4.76 -12.63
N ALA A 23 1.22 -4.93 -11.34
CA ALA A 23 1.01 -3.88 -10.32
C ALA A 23 2.17 -2.87 -10.27
N ASP A 24 3.31 -3.16 -10.92
CA ASP A 24 4.48 -2.28 -10.91
C ASP A 24 4.15 -0.97 -11.61
N ARG A 25 4.10 0.10 -10.81
CA ARG A 25 3.78 1.48 -11.21
C ARG A 25 4.70 2.06 -12.29
N TRP A 26 5.83 1.41 -12.61
CA TRP A 26 6.76 1.84 -13.66
C TRP A 26 6.47 1.21 -15.03
N THR A 27 5.52 0.28 -15.08
CA THR A 27 5.08 -0.35 -16.33
C THR A 27 3.89 0.42 -16.92
N GLY A 28 3.80 0.46 -18.25
CA GLY A 28 2.67 1.10 -18.94
C GLY A 28 1.31 0.45 -18.65
N GLY A 29 1.29 -0.80 -18.17
CA GLY A 29 0.06 -1.55 -17.82
C GLY A 29 -0.36 -1.43 -16.36
N ALA A 30 0.35 -0.65 -15.54
CA ALA A 30 0.05 -0.53 -14.12
C ALA A 30 -1.35 0.01 -13.85
N ALA A 31 -1.79 0.98 -14.65
CA ALA A 31 -3.09 1.62 -14.49
C ALA A 31 -4.24 0.60 -14.55
N ASP A 32 -4.27 -0.25 -15.59
CA ASP A 32 -5.30 -1.28 -15.75
C ASP A 32 -5.35 -2.26 -14.57
N TRP A 33 -4.18 -2.62 -14.02
CA TRP A 33 -4.11 -3.49 -12.85
C TRP A 33 -4.71 -2.83 -11.62
N TRP A 34 -4.35 -1.57 -11.33
CA TRP A 34 -4.87 -0.82 -10.19
C TRP A 34 -6.36 -0.51 -10.34
N ASP A 35 -6.83 -0.17 -11.55
CA ASP A 35 -8.25 0.06 -11.84
C ASP A 35 -9.08 -1.19 -11.57
N GLY A 36 -8.60 -2.37 -12.03
CA GLY A 36 -9.23 -3.65 -11.72
C GLY A 36 -9.21 -3.97 -10.23
N PHE A 37 -8.08 -3.72 -9.56
CA PHE A 37 -7.95 -3.93 -8.11
C PHE A 37 -8.94 -3.06 -7.31
N TYR A 38 -9.14 -1.80 -7.70
CA TYR A 38 -10.05 -0.87 -7.04
C TYR A 38 -11.53 -1.05 -7.41
N ALA A 39 -11.86 -1.84 -8.44
CA ALA A 39 -13.24 -2.10 -8.84
C ALA A 39 -14.03 -2.88 -7.77
N GLU A 40 -13.37 -3.71 -6.95
CA GLU A 40 -13.98 -4.57 -5.93
C GLU A 40 -13.59 -4.10 -4.50
N ARG A 41 -14.15 -2.97 -4.06
CA ARG A 41 -13.76 -2.32 -2.79
C ARG A 41 -14.18 -3.06 -1.52
N ASP A 42 -15.07 -4.04 -1.63
CA ASP A 42 -15.55 -4.90 -0.53
C ASP A 42 -14.71 -6.18 -0.38
N ARG A 43 -13.69 -6.36 -1.23
CA ARG A 43 -12.76 -7.49 -1.13
C ARG A 43 -12.19 -7.61 0.29
N PRO A 44 -12.11 -8.81 0.89
CA PRO A 44 -11.65 -9.02 2.26
C PRO A 44 -10.12 -8.94 2.37
N VAL A 45 -9.54 -7.80 2.00
CA VAL A 45 -8.12 -7.50 2.14
C VAL A 45 -7.93 -6.37 3.16
N PRO A 46 -6.86 -6.40 4.00
CA PRO A 46 -6.59 -5.33 4.97
C PRO A 46 -6.45 -3.94 4.34
N PHE A 47 -6.16 -3.89 3.05
CA PHE A 47 -5.97 -2.67 2.28
C PHE A 47 -7.23 -1.79 2.19
N PHE A 48 -8.43 -2.36 2.18
CA PHE A 48 -9.70 -1.61 2.07
C PHE A 48 -10.38 -1.30 3.40
N ALA A 49 -9.76 -1.64 4.53
CA ALA A 49 -10.25 -1.19 5.83
C ALA A 49 -10.33 0.35 5.83
N ALA A 50 -11.50 0.88 6.22
CA ALA A 50 -11.76 2.31 6.29
C ALA A 50 -11.18 2.93 7.59
N ALA A 51 -9.88 2.75 7.78
CA ALA A 51 -9.12 3.30 8.90
C ALA A 51 -7.75 3.78 8.41
N PRO A 52 -7.20 4.88 8.97
CA PRO A 52 -5.83 5.29 8.68
C PRO A 52 -4.82 4.26 9.20
N ASP A 53 -3.59 4.35 8.72
CA ASP A 53 -2.50 3.53 9.24
C ASP A 53 -2.25 3.82 10.72
N GLU A 54 -1.96 2.78 11.51
CA GLU A 54 -1.74 2.89 12.96
C GLU A 54 -0.64 3.91 13.32
N ASN A 55 0.43 3.97 12.52
CA ASN A 55 1.50 4.95 12.71
C ASN A 55 1.04 6.39 12.50
N LEU A 56 0.13 6.63 11.53
CA LEU A 56 -0.43 7.96 11.28
C LEU A 56 -1.27 8.41 12.48
N VAL A 57 -2.09 7.51 13.03
CA VAL A 57 -2.85 7.78 14.26
C VAL A 57 -1.91 8.18 15.39
N GLU A 58 -0.87 7.38 15.65
CA GLU A 58 0.11 7.67 16.71
C GLU A 58 0.78 9.03 16.52
N TRP A 59 1.17 9.38 15.29
CA TRP A 59 1.84 10.64 15.00
C TRP A 59 0.93 11.86 15.17
N LEU A 60 -0.34 11.73 14.81
CA LEU A 60 -1.35 12.77 15.04
C LEU A 60 -1.61 12.95 16.53
N ASP A 61 -1.81 11.87 17.28
CA ASP A 61 -2.06 11.91 18.73
C ASP A 61 -0.88 12.54 19.50
N ARG A 62 0.35 12.31 19.04
CA ARG A 62 1.57 12.90 19.59
C ARG A 62 1.84 14.32 19.10
N GLY A 63 1.04 14.86 18.18
CA GLY A 63 1.23 16.18 17.59
C GLY A 63 2.49 16.31 16.71
N LEU A 64 3.02 15.19 16.18
CA LEU A 64 4.21 15.18 15.31
C LEU A 64 3.92 15.77 13.93
N ILE A 65 2.67 15.69 13.48
CA ILE A 65 2.20 16.26 12.21
C ILE A 65 1.46 17.56 12.50
N GLY A 66 2.13 18.70 12.26
CA GLY A 66 1.68 20.03 12.67
C GLY A 66 0.76 20.77 11.68
N GLY A 67 -0.08 20.07 10.90
CA GLY A 67 -1.14 20.68 10.08
C GLY A 67 -0.66 21.69 9.01
N ARG A 68 0.07 21.21 7.99
CA ARG A 68 0.43 21.99 6.80
C ARG A 68 -0.15 21.31 5.55
N ARG A 69 0.27 21.75 4.37
CA ARG A 69 -0.05 21.07 3.12
C ARG A 69 0.66 19.71 3.07
N ALA A 70 -0.11 18.63 2.99
CA ALA A 70 0.37 17.28 2.75
C ALA A 70 0.17 16.86 1.29
N LEU A 71 1.01 15.92 0.83
CA LEU A 71 0.87 15.23 -0.45
C LEU A 71 0.91 13.73 -0.19
N ASP A 72 -0.21 13.04 -0.42
CA ASP A 72 -0.34 11.59 -0.27
C ASP A 72 -0.21 10.93 -1.65
N LEU A 73 0.97 10.37 -1.95
CA LEU A 73 1.27 9.75 -3.24
C LEU A 73 0.87 8.28 -3.24
N GLY A 74 0.05 7.89 -4.20
CA GLY A 74 -0.52 6.54 -4.22
C GLY A 74 -1.54 6.34 -3.09
N CYS A 75 -2.29 7.39 -2.75
CA CYS A 75 -3.25 7.43 -1.64
C CYS A 75 -4.37 6.40 -1.71
N GLY A 76 -4.57 5.78 -2.88
CA GLY A 76 -5.62 4.79 -3.11
C GLY A 76 -7.01 5.36 -2.80
N PRO A 77 -7.80 4.75 -1.89
CA PRO A 77 -9.09 5.29 -1.47
C PRO A 77 -9.00 6.57 -0.62
N GLY A 78 -7.80 7.02 -0.25
CA GLY A 78 -7.58 8.23 0.53
C GLY A 78 -7.70 8.06 2.05
N ARG A 79 -7.55 6.82 2.57
CA ARG A 79 -7.78 6.54 4.01
C ARG A 79 -6.89 7.35 4.95
N ASN A 80 -5.65 7.64 4.54
CA ASN A 80 -4.72 8.49 5.29
C ASN A 80 -4.94 9.98 4.96
N ALA A 81 -5.16 10.32 3.69
CA ALA A 81 -5.41 11.68 3.23
C ALA A 81 -6.55 12.40 3.95
N LEU A 82 -7.56 11.70 4.47
CA LEU A 82 -8.64 12.28 5.28
C LEU A 82 -8.17 12.87 6.62
N HIS A 83 -6.97 12.53 7.09
CA HIS A 83 -6.43 12.92 8.38
C HIS A 83 -5.19 13.83 8.29
N LEU A 84 -4.72 14.13 7.08
CA LEU A 84 -3.48 14.87 6.79
C LEU A 84 -3.70 16.31 6.34
#